data_AF-A0A8H3C5P3-F1
#
_entry.id   AF-A0A8H3C5P3-F1
#
_cell.length_a   1.000
_cell.length_b   1.000
_cell.length_c   1.000
_cell.angle_alpha   90.00
_cell.angle_beta   90.00
_cell.angle_gamma   90.00
#
_symmetry.space_group_name_H-M   'P 1'
#
loop_
_entity.id
_entity.type
_entity.pdbx_description
1 polymer ?
#
loop_
_entity_poly.entity_id
_entity_poly.type
_entity_poly.pdbx_seq_one_letter_code
_entity_poly.pdbx_strand_id
1 'polypeptide(L)'
;MSYERLPEPGTYYIKSVAAPKNVIEVPQYNEERAVCSPQATEPAPNQQVKWYIQRSGRGYKIKNVKHDVYLASYSTQPKNATPVGTSPRHGPVDWYFLRTHEGFAIQYGEQEVAIDLHYGLDKAGNPMHLWTTSPQAPHQRWKLERISDDVGGEVAETTEDRITALTSQLHKKDAEIAAKNAEMEAKERLLARKEQELQDILQSRREVPPQVIQDQLAEMRNKIEDLKYLVEVTIGFSPSSKSTRQHISQSVHRIDAMAYESPPKPGTYYIKSVAAPKNVIEVHDFNQERAVCSPQTEKPALNQQWYIQRSGRGYKIKNVKHGVYLVPHSTQPKAGTVIGASPDQGQRAWLIMRTHEGFTIQYGEDNLEIDLHYGIDKVGNAMHLWGIAPQHSCHRWKFEKIRLATPISPVSSLADRSYSDDVGGEEGETIEDRVAALSDQLQKMVVEVAAKDRLLAQKEHELQEALKARREVPVKVIETQLTELRQKIETLECLVKSYSNQAEQPNNIS
;
A
#
# COMPACT_ATOMS: atom_id res chain seq x y z
N MET A 1 -40.98 -11.80 21.58
CA MET A 1 -39.69 -11.85 22.31
C MET A 1 -38.82 -10.72 21.80
N SER A 2 -38.31 -9.85 22.68
CA SER A 2 -37.41 -8.76 22.31
C SER A 2 -35.99 -9.30 22.22
N TYR A 3 -35.33 -9.13 21.07
CA TYR A 3 -33.90 -9.44 20.94
C TYR A 3 -33.06 -8.56 21.86
N GLU A 4 -31.98 -9.12 22.39
CA GLU A 4 -31.02 -8.37 23.20
C GLU A 4 -30.38 -7.24 22.36
N ARG A 5 -30.21 -6.06 22.96
CA ARG A 5 -29.53 -4.93 22.29
C ARG A 5 -28.05 -5.27 22.14
N LEU A 6 -27.40 -4.74 21.09
CA LEU A 6 -25.95 -4.89 20.95
C LEU A 6 -25.26 -4.32 22.21
N PRO A 7 -24.17 -4.95 22.68
CA PRO A 7 -23.48 -4.46 23.87
C PRO A 7 -22.92 -3.06 23.61
N GLU A 8 -23.11 -2.19 24.59
CA GLU A 8 -22.41 -0.91 24.67
C GLU A 8 -20.96 -1.16 25.11
N PRO A 9 -20.04 -0.22 24.84
CA PRO A 9 -18.72 -0.29 25.44
C PRO A 9 -18.78 -0.38 26.97
N GLY A 10 -17.89 -1.18 27.56
CA GLY A 10 -17.78 -1.31 29.01
C GLY A 10 -17.06 -2.58 29.42
N THR A 11 -17.15 -2.91 30.72
CA THR A 11 -16.57 -4.13 31.29
C THR A 11 -17.66 -5.19 31.46
N TYR A 12 -17.38 -6.43 31.05
CA TYR A 12 -18.35 -7.52 31.00
C TYR A 12 -17.80 -8.85 31.53
N TYR A 13 -18.70 -9.71 31.99
CA TYR A 13 -18.50 -11.17 31.98
C TYR A 13 -19.11 -11.75 30.70
N ILE A 14 -18.42 -12.71 30.07
CA ILE A 14 -18.90 -13.41 28.87
C ILE A 14 -19.28 -14.84 29.26
N LYS A 15 -20.58 -15.09 29.48
CA LYS A 15 -21.14 -16.36 30.00
C LYS A 15 -21.55 -17.31 28.89
N SER A 16 -21.27 -18.60 29.02
CA SER A 16 -21.79 -19.59 28.08
C SER A 16 -23.28 -19.84 28.28
N VAL A 17 -24.06 -19.98 27.21
CA VAL A 17 -25.46 -20.43 27.29
C VAL A 17 -25.53 -21.95 27.51
N ALA A 18 -24.63 -22.73 26.91
CA ALA A 18 -24.55 -24.18 27.14
C ALA A 18 -24.09 -24.56 28.55
N ALA A 19 -23.20 -23.76 29.15
CA ALA A 19 -22.71 -23.94 30.52
C ALA A 19 -22.92 -22.64 31.33
N PRO A 20 -24.13 -22.36 31.84
CA PRO A 20 -24.50 -21.06 32.43
C PRO A 20 -23.68 -20.59 33.63
N LYS A 21 -23.01 -21.53 34.32
CA LYS A 21 -22.12 -21.23 35.44
C LYS A 21 -20.72 -20.81 34.99
N ASN A 22 -20.38 -20.99 33.71
CA ASN A 22 -19.05 -20.78 33.20
C ASN A 22 -18.95 -19.48 32.39
N VAL A 23 -17.79 -18.84 32.51
CA VAL A 23 -17.40 -17.61 31.83
C VAL A 23 -16.10 -17.82 31.07
N ILE A 24 -15.83 -16.96 30.08
CA ILE A 24 -14.53 -16.92 29.42
C ILE A 24 -13.48 -16.34 30.39
N GLU A 25 -12.40 -17.09 30.59
CA GLU A 25 -11.28 -16.78 31.49
C GLU A 25 -9.95 -16.84 30.74
N VAL A 26 -9.02 -15.95 31.10
CA VAL A 26 -7.58 -16.10 30.80
C VAL A 26 -6.86 -16.61 32.04
N PRO A 27 -6.44 -17.90 32.08
CA PRO A 27 -5.87 -18.50 33.27
C PRO A 27 -4.50 -17.90 33.60
N GLN A 28 -4.22 -17.73 34.89
CA GLN A 28 -2.98 -17.09 35.38
C GLN A 28 -1.68 -17.75 34.92
N TYR A 29 -1.69 -19.06 34.67
CA TYR A 29 -0.49 -19.80 34.26
C TYR A 29 -0.20 -19.71 32.75
N ASN A 30 -1.13 -19.17 31.95
CA ASN A 30 -0.94 -19.02 30.50
C ASN A 30 -1.84 -17.90 29.95
N GLU A 31 -1.24 -16.73 29.75
CA GLU A 31 -1.91 -15.53 29.23
C GLU A 31 -2.24 -15.59 27.74
N GLU A 32 -1.80 -16.62 27.01
CA GLU A 32 -2.16 -16.83 25.60
C GLU A 32 -3.42 -17.70 25.46
N ARG A 33 -3.84 -18.37 26.54
CA ARG A 33 -5.00 -19.28 26.50
C ARG A 33 -6.26 -18.58 26.97
N ALA A 34 -7.36 -18.82 26.28
CA ALA A 34 -8.70 -18.50 26.75
C ALA A 34 -9.48 -19.82 26.94
N VAL A 35 -10.14 -19.96 28.08
CA VAL A 35 -10.91 -21.16 28.43
C VAL A 35 -12.27 -20.79 29.01
N CYS A 36 -13.17 -21.76 29.09
CA CYS A 36 -14.42 -21.60 29.81
C CYS A 36 -14.30 -22.24 31.20
N SER A 37 -14.51 -21.44 32.24
CA SER A 37 -14.35 -21.86 33.64
C SER A 37 -15.51 -21.38 34.51
N PRO A 38 -15.87 -22.08 35.60
CA PRO A 38 -16.88 -21.63 36.55
C PRO A 38 -16.61 -20.21 37.04
N GLN A 39 -17.63 -19.35 36.99
CA GLN A 39 -17.61 -18.06 37.64
C GLN A 39 -17.56 -18.29 39.16
N ALA A 40 -16.55 -17.74 39.83
CA ALA A 40 -16.46 -17.81 41.28
C ALA A 40 -17.75 -17.23 41.91
N THR A 41 -18.28 -17.91 42.93
CA THR A 41 -19.52 -17.52 43.63
C THR A 41 -19.37 -16.23 44.44
N GLU A 42 -18.14 -15.83 44.74
CA GLU A 42 -17.83 -14.55 45.34
C GLU A 42 -17.23 -13.62 44.28
N PRO A 43 -17.51 -12.30 44.33
CA PRO A 43 -16.84 -11.30 43.51
C PRO A 43 -15.38 -11.16 43.98
N ALA A 44 -14.60 -12.23 43.82
CA ALA A 44 -13.17 -12.19 43.98
C ALA A 44 -12.64 -11.07 43.06
N PRO A 45 -11.54 -10.40 43.43
CA PRO A 45 -10.85 -9.42 42.58
C PRO A 45 -10.23 -10.07 41.32
N ASN A 46 -10.73 -11.22 40.90
CA ASN A 46 -10.20 -12.03 39.82
C ASN A 46 -10.56 -11.39 38.48
N GLN A 47 -9.79 -10.36 38.13
CA GLN A 47 -9.84 -9.65 36.85
C GLN A 47 -9.63 -10.57 35.63
N GLN A 48 -9.22 -11.84 35.83
CA GLN A 48 -9.02 -12.88 34.81
C GLN A 48 -10.28 -13.18 33.97
N VAL A 49 -11.46 -13.03 34.58
CA VAL A 49 -12.76 -13.31 33.93
C VAL A 49 -13.45 -12.05 33.42
N LYS A 50 -12.86 -10.87 33.64
CA LYS A 50 -13.42 -9.58 33.23
C LYS A 50 -12.83 -9.18 31.89
N TRP A 51 -13.69 -8.66 31.02
CA TRP A 51 -13.31 -8.25 29.68
C TRP A 51 -13.80 -6.83 29.39
N TYR A 52 -12.92 -5.98 28.88
CA TYR A 52 -13.30 -4.74 28.23
C TYR A 52 -13.83 -5.05 26.84
N ILE A 53 -15.08 -4.67 26.57
CA ILE A 53 -15.68 -4.69 25.24
C ILE A 53 -15.63 -3.26 24.72
N GLN A 54 -14.88 -3.05 23.64
CA GLN A 54 -14.62 -1.74 23.06
C GLN A 54 -15.07 -1.73 21.60
N ARG A 55 -15.60 -0.61 21.11
CA ARG A 55 -15.90 -0.45 19.68
C ARG A 55 -14.60 -0.39 18.87
N SER A 56 -14.57 -1.09 17.74
CA SER A 56 -13.46 -1.05 16.78
C SER A 56 -13.99 -1.27 15.37
N GLY A 57 -13.86 -0.25 14.52
CA GLY A 57 -14.37 -0.31 13.15
C GLY A 57 -15.86 -0.65 13.10
N ARG A 58 -16.21 -1.77 12.45
CA ARG A 58 -17.59 -2.29 12.37
C ARG A 58 -17.94 -3.29 13.48
N GLY A 59 -16.94 -3.73 14.24
CA GLY A 59 -17.09 -4.74 15.28
C GLY A 59 -16.64 -4.23 16.65
N TYR A 60 -16.02 -5.14 17.39
CA TYR A 60 -15.60 -4.94 18.77
C TYR A 60 -14.22 -5.55 19.02
N LYS A 61 -13.42 -4.90 19.85
CA LYS A 61 -12.27 -5.52 20.50
C LYS A 61 -12.70 -6.03 21.87
N ILE A 62 -12.15 -7.18 22.25
CA ILE A 62 -12.44 -7.83 23.53
C ILE A 62 -11.09 -8.00 24.25
N LYS A 63 -10.81 -7.16 25.25
CA LYS A 63 -9.52 -7.08 25.96
C LYS A 63 -9.67 -7.63 27.37
N ASN A 64 -8.78 -8.51 27.81
CA ASN A 64 -8.81 -9.02 29.17
C ASN A 64 -8.34 -7.95 30.15
N VAL A 65 -9.08 -7.77 31.26
CA VAL A 65 -8.80 -6.70 32.23
C VAL A 65 -7.50 -6.94 32.99
N LYS A 66 -7.17 -8.19 33.35
CA LYS A 66 -5.99 -8.49 34.17
C LYS A 66 -4.69 -8.45 33.37
N HIS A 67 -4.70 -9.10 32.21
CA HIS A 67 -3.49 -9.41 31.46
C HIS A 67 -3.23 -8.46 30.30
N ASP A 68 -4.14 -7.52 30.05
CA ASP A 68 -4.04 -6.53 28.97
C ASP A 68 -3.91 -7.12 27.55
N VAL A 69 -4.33 -8.37 27.36
CA VAL A 69 -4.29 -9.09 26.08
C VAL A 69 -5.67 -9.14 25.41
N TYR A 70 -5.71 -9.16 24.08
CA TYR A 70 -6.97 -9.28 23.34
C TYR A 70 -7.33 -10.72 23.06
N LEU A 71 -8.63 -11.03 23.16
CA LEU A 71 -9.20 -12.28 22.67
C LEU A 71 -8.95 -12.37 21.17
N ALA A 72 -8.33 -13.47 20.74
CA ALA A 72 -7.88 -13.67 19.37
C ALA A 72 -7.87 -15.16 19.00
N SER A 73 -7.49 -15.45 17.75
CA SER A 73 -7.10 -16.78 17.32
C SER A 73 -5.57 -16.86 17.28
N TYR A 74 -5.02 -18.07 17.48
CA TYR A 74 -3.59 -18.34 17.27
C TYR A 74 -3.18 -18.35 15.78
N SER A 75 -4.13 -18.19 14.87
CA SER A 75 -3.88 -18.12 13.43
C SER A 75 -4.40 -16.80 12.87
N THR A 76 -3.65 -16.21 11.92
CA THR A 76 -4.11 -15.06 11.12
C THR A 76 -5.11 -15.47 10.04
N GLN A 77 -5.22 -16.79 9.78
CA GLN A 77 -6.19 -17.37 8.85
C GLN A 77 -6.88 -18.55 9.56
N PRO A 78 -7.76 -18.28 10.54
CA PRO A 78 -8.42 -19.36 11.24
C PRO A 78 -9.32 -20.16 10.30
N LYS A 79 -9.37 -21.47 10.56
CA LYS A 79 -10.29 -22.43 9.95
C LYS A 79 -11.21 -22.99 11.03
N ASN A 80 -12.18 -23.82 10.64
CA ASN A 80 -12.94 -24.61 11.61
C ASN A 80 -12.00 -25.41 12.52
N ALA A 81 -12.39 -25.53 13.78
CA ALA A 81 -11.63 -26.14 14.86
C ALA A 81 -10.37 -25.36 15.30
N THR A 82 -10.16 -24.12 14.86
CA THR A 82 -8.98 -23.35 15.31
C THR A 82 -9.17 -22.93 16.77
N PRO A 83 -8.20 -23.18 17.68
CA PRO A 83 -8.33 -22.76 19.06
C PRO A 83 -8.49 -21.24 19.20
N VAL A 84 -9.39 -20.84 20.11
CA VAL A 84 -9.53 -19.44 20.56
C VAL A 84 -8.65 -19.25 21.78
N GLY A 85 -7.95 -18.13 21.81
CA GLY A 85 -7.05 -17.77 22.90
C GLY A 85 -6.98 -16.27 23.04
N THR A 86 -5.81 -15.82 23.46
CA THR A 86 -5.41 -14.44 23.57
C THR A 86 -4.06 -14.30 22.90
N SER A 87 -3.79 -13.17 22.26
CA SER A 87 -2.51 -12.99 21.60
C SER A 87 -2.12 -11.52 21.49
N PRO A 88 -0.91 -11.15 21.94
CA PRO A 88 -0.36 -9.83 21.65
C PRO A 88 0.12 -9.71 20.19
N ARG A 89 0.29 -10.83 19.47
CA ARG A 89 0.80 -10.87 18.09
C ARG A 89 -0.31 -10.94 17.04
N HIS A 90 -1.40 -11.63 17.37
CA HIS A 90 -2.51 -11.89 16.46
C HIS A 90 -3.75 -11.04 16.76
N GLY A 91 -3.76 -10.32 17.89
CA GLY A 91 -4.74 -9.29 18.23
C GLY A 91 -4.15 -7.88 18.14
N PRO A 92 -4.99 -6.81 18.20
CA PRO A 92 -6.44 -6.89 18.30
C PRO A 92 -7.09 -7.31 16.98
N VAL A 93 -8.19 -8.07 17.07
CA VAL A 93 -9.05 -8.43 15.94
C VAL A 93 -10.46 -7.91 16.18
N ASP A 94 -11.18 -7.65 15.10
CA ASP A 94 -12.58 -7.25 15.17
C ASP A 94 -13.49 -8.48 15.37
N TRP A 95 -14.29 -8.45 16.42
CA TRP A 95 -15.33 -9.42 16.71
C TRP A 95 -16.70 -8.85 16.40
N TYR A 96 -17.61 -9.68 15.89
CA TYR A 96 -18.99 -9.27 15.60
C TYR A 96 -19.97 -10.02 16.48
N PHE A 97 -20.89 -9.29 17.12
CA PHE A 97 -21.96 -9.89 17.91
C PHE A 97 -23.22 -10.09 17.06
N LEU A 98 -23.48 -11.33 16.68
CA LEU A 98 -24.70 -11.71 16.00
C LEU A 98 -25.79 -12.00 17.04
N ARG A 99 -26.90 -11.26 16.97
CA ARG A 99 -28.03 -11.45 17.88
C ARG A 99 -28.66 -12.83 17.68
N THR A 100 -28.93 -13.52 18.77
CA THR A 100 -29.68 -14.79 18.77
C THR A 100 -30.95 -14.64 19.60
N HIS A 101 -31.72 -15.73 19.74
CA HIS A 101 -32.90 -15.70 20.61
C HIS A 101 -32.54 -15.64 22.11
N GLU A 102 -31.29 -15.95 22.48
CA GLU A 102 -30.79 -15.88 23.85
C GLU A 102 -29.28 -15.65 23.82
N GLY A 103 -28.85 -14.39 24.01
CA GLY A 103 -27.46 -13.96 23.91
C GLY A 103 -27.00 -13.75 22.46
N PHE A 104 -25.69 -13.90 22.25
CA PHE A 104 -24.99 -13.57 21.00
C PHE A 104 -24.12 -14.74 20.53
N ALA A 105 -23.98 -14.90 19.22
CA ALA A 105 -22.82 -15.59 18.66
C ALA A 105 -21.70 -14.56 18.47
N ILE A 106 -20.48 -14.91 18.89
CA ILE A 106 -19.30 -14.02 18.82
C ILE A 106 -18.46 -14.46 17.61
N GLN A 107 -18.62 -13.76 16.49
CA GLN A 107 -18.03 -14.09 15.20
C GLN A 107 -16.63 -13.46 15.04
N TYR A 108 -15.69 -14.22 14.46
CA TYR A 108 -14.30 -13.80 14.26
C TYR A 108 -14.13 -13.07 12.92
N GLY A 109 -13.87 -11.75 12.96
CA GLY A 109 -13.72 -10.94 11.76
C GLY A 109 -14.94 -11.05 10.83
N GLU A 110 -14.71 -10.89 9.53
CA GLU A 110 -15.77 -11.06 8.51
C GLU A 110 -16.00 -12.52 8.10
N GLN A 111 -15.40 -13.49 8.81
CA GLN A 111 -15.48 -14.91 8.47
C GLN A 111 -16.72 -15.56 9.07
N GLU A 112 -17.32 -16.55 8.42
CA GLU A 112 -18.48 -17.31 8.92
C GLU A 112 -18.14 -18.32 10.03
N VAL A 113 -17.24 -17.97 10.94
CA VAL A 113 -16.88 -18.77 12.12
C VAL A 113 -17.05 -17.98 13.41
N ALA A 114 -17.55 -18.65 14.45
CA ALA A 114 -17.84 -18.07 15.76
C ALA A 114 -17.18 -18.86 16.90
N ILE A 115 -17.07 -18.23 18.07
CA ILE A 115 -16.56 -18.88 19.28
C ILE A 115 -17.53 -19.99 19.69
N ASP A 116 -16.98 -21.20 19.77
CA ASP A 116 -17.63 -22.45 20.08
C ASP A 116 -17.02 -23.03 21.36
N LEU A 117 -17.85 -23.27 22.38
CA LEU A 117 -17.46 -24.02 23.56
C LEU A 117 -17.36 -25.49 23.18
N HIS A 118 -16.17 -26.08 23.29
CA HIS A 118 -15.92 -27.42 22.80
C HIS A 118 -16.90 -28.45 23.40
N TYR A 119 -17.71 -29.06 22.53
CA TYR A 119 -18.81 -29.98 22.87
C TYR A 119 -19.86 -29.44 23.85
N GLY A 120 -19.88 -28.13 24.14
CA GLY A 120 -20.79 -27.52 25.11
C GLY A 120 -20.59 -27.99 26.55
N LEU A 121 -19.44 -28.59 26.88
CA LEU A 121 -19.20 -29.15 28.22
C LEU A 121 -18.91 -28.05 29.25
N ASP A 122 -19.42 -28.23 30.47
CA ASP A 122 -19.28 -27.32 31.60
C ASP A 122 -18.03 -27.57 32.47
N LYS A 123 -17.12 -28.42 32.00
CA LYS A 123 -15.87 -28.72 32.70
C LYS A 123 -14.98 -27.47 32.80
N ALA A 124 -14.42 -27.21 33.98
CA ALA A 124 -13.49 -26.10 34.17
C ALA A 124 -12.27 -26.22 33.24
N GLY A 125 -11.90 -25.11 32.60
CA GLY A 125 -10.79 -25.06 31.65
C GLY A 125 -11.11 -25.66 30.27
N ASN A 126 -12.39 -25.91 29.95
CA ASN A 126 -12.78 -26.43 28.64
C ASN A 126 -12.34 -25.45 27.54
N PRO A 127 -11.58 -25.91 26.52
CA PRO A 127 -11.14 -25.02 25.44
C PRO A 127 -12.31 -24.52 24.60
N MET A 128 -12.06 -23.43 23.90
CA MET A 128 -12.96 -22.88 22.89
C MET A 128 -12.29 -22.93 21.53
N HIS A 129 -13.08 -23.09 20.49
CA HIS A 129 -12.60 -23.12 19.11
C HIS A 129 -13.43 -22.19 18.23
N LEU A 130 -12.90 -21.85 17.07
CA LEU A 130 -13.67 -21.24 16.00
C LEU A 130 -14.34 -22.34 15.19
N TRP A 131 -15.66 -22.25 15.03
CA TRP A 131 -16.44 -23.20 14.27
C TRP A 131 -17.44 -22.49 13.38
N THR A 132 -17.89 -23.13 12.30
CA THR A 132 -18.90 -22.57 11.40
C THR A 132 -20.10 -22.07 12.22
N THR A 133 -20.46 -20.82 11.98
CA THR A 133 -21.48 -20.10 12.75
C THR A 133 -22.82 -20.81 12.63
N SER A 134 -23.34 -21.25 13.77
CA SER A 134 -24.66 -21.85 13.96
C SER A 134 -25.34 -21.15 15.14
N PRO A 135 -26.01 -20.00 14.91
CA PRO A 135 -26.53 -19.15 15.98
C PRO A 135 -27.61 -19.81 16.86
N GLN A 136 -28.14 -20.97 16.45
CA GLN A 136 -29.11 -21.75 17.23
C GLN A 136 -28.43 -22.72 18.21
N ALA A 137 -27.15 -23.04 17.99
CA ALA A 137 -26.42 -23.97 18.83
C ALA A 137 -26.11 -23.33 20.20
N PRO A 138 -26.51 -23.94 21.33
CA PRO A 138 -26.28 -23.36 22.66
C PRO A 138 -24.78 -23.19 23.00
N HIS A 139 -23.91 -24.05 22.45
CA HIS A 139 -22.47 -23.99 22.69
C HIS A 139 -21.75 -22.88 21.90
N GLN A 140 -22.43 -22.21 20.97
CA GLN A 140 -21.94 -21.00 20.29
C GLN A 140 -22.60 -19.71 20.77
N ARG A 141 -23.49 -19.80 21.77
CA ARG A 141 -24.23 -18.66 22.31
C ARG A 141 -23.63 -18.21 23.64
N TRP A 142 -23.49 -16.90 23.75
CA TRP A 142 -22.81 -16.23 24.85
C TRP A 142 -23.67 -15.07 25.36
N LYS A 143 -23.84 -14.99 26.69
CA LYS A 143 -24.50 -13.85 27.35
C LYS A 143 -23.45 -12.86 27.84
N LEU A 144 -23.71 -11.58 27.64
CA LEU A 144 -22.82 -10.51 28.08
C LEU A 144 -23.42 -9.83 29.32
N GLU A 145 -22.86 -10.14 30.49
CA GLU A 145 -23.30 -9.52 31.74
C GLU A 145 -22.43 -8.30 32.03
N ARG A 146 -23.04 -7.11 31.98
CA ARG A 146 -22.35 -5.83 32.19
C ARG A 146 -21.97 -5.64 33.66
N ILE A 147 -20.74 -5.21 33.90
CA ILE A 147 -20.17 -4.99 35.23
C ILE A 147 -20.00 -3.48 35.51
N SER A 148 -19.45 -2.73 34.55
CA SER A 148 -19.18 -1.29 34.68
C SER A 148 -19.05 -0.60 33.32
N ASP A 149 -19.11 0.74 33.31
CA ASP A 149 -18.89 1.58 32.12
C ASP A 149 -17.40 1.70 31.72
N ASP A 150 -16.47 1.23 32.56
CA ASP A 150 -15.05 1.28 32.26
C ASP A 150 -14.71 0.47 31.01
N VAL A 151 -13.94 1.09 30.10
CA VAL A 151 -13.48 0.51 28.84
C VAL A 151 -11.96 0.28 28.84
N GLY A 152 -11.27 0.48 29.96
CA GLY A 152 -9.84 0.18 30.07
C GLY A 152 -8.91 1.22 29.46
N GLY A 153 -9.32 2.50 29.45
CA GLY A 153 -8.44 3.64 29.13
C GLY A 153 -8.07 3.84 27.66
N GLU A 154 -8.24 2.84 26.80
CA GLU A 154 -8.25 3.07 25.35
C GLU A 154 -9.55 3.77 25.01
N VAL A 155 -9.48 5.09 24.82
CA VAL A 155 -10.58 5.87 24.25
C VAL A 155 -10.93 5.17 22.94
N ALA A 156 -12.11 4.55 22.90
CA ALA A 156 -12.62 3.95 21.68
C ALA A 156 -12.64 5.07 20.65
N GLU A 157 -11.69 5.06 19.71
CA GLU A 157 -11.74 5.94 18.55
C GLU A 157 -13.05 5.60 17.88
N THR A 158 -14.05 6.47 18.07
CA THR A 158 -15.37 6.19 17.57
C THR A 158 -15.29 6.21 16.05
N THR A 159 -16.19 5.50 15.40
CA THR A 159 -16.34 5.58 13.95
C THR A 159 -16.47 7.04 13.50
N GLU A 160 -17.12 7.86 14.31
CA GLU A 160 -17.32 9.29 14.16
C GLU A 160 -15.99 10.07 14.27
N ASP A 161 -15.12 9.74 15.23
CA ASP A 161 -13.79 10.35 15.34
C ASP A 161 -12.95 10.04 14.11
N ARG A 162 -12.98 8.79 13.65
CA ARG A 162 -12.25 8.37 12.45
C ARG A 162 -12.81 8.99 11.17
N ILE A 163 -14.13 9.12 11.05
CA ILE A 163 -14.78 9.84 9.95
C ILE A 163 -14.37 11.32 9.98
N THR A 164 -14.31 11.93 11.16
CA THR A 164 -13.92 13.34 11.33
C THR A 164 -12.46 13.54 10.94
N ALA A 165 -11.57 12.64 11.37
CA ALA A 165 -10.15 12.64 11.01
C ALA A 165 -9.96 12.46 9.49
N LEU A 166 -10.65 11.49 8.88
CA LEU A 166 -10.59 11.25 7.44
C LEU A 166 -11.14 12.44 6.64
N THR A 167 -12.27 13.00 7.06
CA THR A 167 -12.86 14.21 6.44
C THR A 167 -11.88 15.38 6.50
N SER A 168 -11.21 15.57 7.64
CA SER A 168 -10.19 16.61 7.80
C SER A 168 -8.97 16.40 6.89
N GLN A 169 -8.52 15.15 6.73
CA GLN A 169 -7.44 14.81 5.80
C GLN A 169 -7.86 15.04 4.34
N LEU A 170 -9.10 14.70 3.99
CA LEU A 170 -9.65 14.88 2.65
C LEU A 170 -9.72 16.38 2.29
N HIS A 171 -10.24 17.21 3.19
CA HIS A 171 -10.23 18.66 3.01
C HIS A 171 -8.81 19.25 2.87
N LYS A 172 -7.83 18.74 3.64
CA LYS A 172 -6.44 19.14 3.49
C LYS A 172 -5.90 18.77 2.11
N LYS A 173 -6.23 17.58 1.60
CA LYS A 173 -5.82 17.13 0.27
C LYS A 173 -6.49 17.92 -0.85
N ASP A 174 -7.76 18.26 -0.71
CA ASP A 174 -8.46 19.13 -1.66
C ASP A 174 -7.82 20.52 -1.73
N ALA A 175 -7.43 21.08 -0.58
CA ALA A 175 -6.70 22.36 -0.53
C ALA A 175 -5.31 22.26 -1.19
N GLU A 176 -4.56 21.17 -0.95
CA GLU A 176 -3.27 20.91 -1.62
C GLU A 176 -3.44 20.77 -3.15
N ILE A 177 -4.48 20.09 -3.61
CA ILE A 177 -4.79 19.93 -5.04
C ILE A 177 -5.17 21.28 -5.67
N ALA A 178 -6.03 22.06 -5.00
CA ALA A 178 -6.43 23.40 -5.48
C ALA A 178 -5.21 24.34 -5.61
N ALA A 179 -4.29 24.30 -4.63
CA ALA A 179 -3.05 25.08 -4.68
C ALA A 179 -2.15 24.67 -5.85
N LYS A 180 -1.98 23.36 -6.10
CA LYS A 180 -1.21 22.86 -7.25
C LYS A 180 -1.86 23.21 -8.58
N ASN A 181 -3.17 23.15 -8.69
CA ASN A 181 -3.88 23.55 -9.91
C ASN A 181 -3.68 25.05 -10.19
N ALA A 182 -3.76 25.90 -9.18
CA ALA A 182 -3.46 27.33 -9.32
C ALA A 182 -2.01 27.58 -9.77
N GLU A 183 -1.04 26.81 -9.25
CA GLU A 183 0.36 26.88 -9.69
C GLU A 183 0.54 26.45 -11.16
N MET A 184 -0.15 25.38 -11.58
CA MET A 184 -0.13 24.93 -12.97
C MET A 184 -0.72 25.98 -13.92
N GLU A 185 -1.88 26.56 -13.59
CA GLU A 185 -2.48 27.63 -14.39
C GLU A 185 -1.56 28.85 -14.49
N ALA A 186 -0.86 29.22 -13.41
CA ALA A 186 0.10 30.32 -13.43
C ALA A 186 1.28 30.03 -14.36
N LYS A 187 1.78 28.79 -14.37
CA LYS A 187 2.84 28.33 -15.28
C LYS A 187 2.38 28.32 -16.74
N GLU A 188 1.15 27.87 -17.02
CA GLU A 188 0.57 27.90 -18.36
C GLU A 188 0.44 29.32 -18.91
N ARG A 189 -0.03 30.27 -18.09
CA ARG A 189 -0.11 31.70 -18.50
C ARG A 189 1.28 32.29 -18.79
N LEU A 190 2.28 31.92 -18.00
CA LEU A 190 3.66 32.36 -18.23
C LEU A 190 4.22 31.79 -19.53
N LEU A 191 3.96 30.50 -19.80
CA LEU A 191 4.35 29.83 -21.02
C LEU A 191 3.72 30.52 -22.24
N ALA A 192 2.40 30.75 -22.21
CA ALA A 192 1.68 31.43 -23.28
C ALA A 192 2.23 32.84 -23.56
N ARG A 193 2.59 33.61 -22.50
CA ARG A 193 3.23 34.91 -22.66
C ARG A 193 4.61 34.80 -23.33
N LYS A 194 5.42 33.81 -22.95
CA LYS A 194 6.74 33.59 -23.54
C LYS A 194 6.65 33.14 -24.99
N GLU A 195 5.65 32.35 -25.32
CA GLU A 195 5.37 31.91 -26.68
C GLU A 195 4.95 33.08 -27.58
N GLN A 196 4.10 33.99 -27.06
CA GLN A 196 3.76 35.24 -27.76
C GLN A 196 4.99 36.14 -27.97
N GLU A 197 5.81 36.34 -26.93
CA GLU A 197 7.04 37.14 -27.02
C GLU A 197 8.00 36.59 -28.09
N LEU A 198 8.13 35.27 -28.17
CA LEU A 198 8.92 34.61 -29.22
C LEU A 198 8.33 34.83 -30.61
N GLN A 199 7.00 34.74 -30.77
CA GLN A 199 6.35 35.04 -32.04
C GLN A 199 6.59 36.49 -32.48
N ASP A 200 6.47 37.46 -31.57
CA ASP A 200 6.71 38.88 -31.85
C ASP A 200 8.18 39.13 -32.26
N ILE A 201 9.14 38.46 -31.59
CA ILE A 201 10.57 38.51 -31.96
C ILE A 201 10.81 37.90 -33.36
N LEU A 202 10.15 36.78 -33.68
CA LEU A 202 10.28 36.16 -34.99
C LEU A 202 9.67 37.02 -36.09
N GLN A 203 8.56 37.69 -35.80
CA GLN A 203 7.89 38.57 -36.74
C GLN A 203 8.69 39.85 -36.99
N SER A 204 9.23 40.47 -35.94
CA SER A 204 10.13 41.63 -36.07
C SER A 204 11.44 41.30 -36.80
N ARG A 205 11.96 40.07 -36.67
CA ARG A 205 13.15 39.62 -37.43
C ARG A 205 12.88 39.31 -38.90
N ARG A 206 11.62 39.06 -39.29
CA ARG A 206 11.23 38.86 -40.69
C ARG A 206 11.26 40.14 -41.52
N GLU A 207 11.43 41.30 -40.88
CA GLU A 207 11.50 42.61 -41.54
C GLU A 207 12.93 43.15 -41.67
N VAL A 208 13.96 42.31 -41.88
CA VAL A 208 15.20 42.84 -42.45
C VAL A 208 14.94 43.06 -43.95
N PRO A 209 14.84 44.31 -44.43
CA PRO A 209 14.53 44.55 -45.82
C PRO A 209 15.62 43.91 -46.69
N PRO A 210 15.27 43.27 -47.82
CA PRO A 210 16.25 42.66 -48.71
C PRO A 210 17.40 43.60 -49.08
N GLN A 211 17.15 44.92 -49.16
CA GLN A 211 18.19 45.94 -49.33
C GLN A 211 19.27 45.90 -48.23
N VAL A 212 18.91 45.77 -46.95
CA VAL A 212 19.89 45.78 -45.85
C VAL A 212 20.79 44.55 -45.92
N ILE A 213 20.25 43.40 -46.33
CA ILE A 213 21.04 42.18 -46.56
C ILE A 213 21.95 42.35 -47.79
N GLN A 214 21.45 42.99 -48.86
CA GLN A 214 22.26 43.27 -50.05
C GLN A 214 23.38 44.27 -49.78
N ASP A 215 23.13 45.32 -49.00
CA ASP A 215 24.12 46.33 -48.63
C ASP A 215 25.21 45.75 -47.74
N GLN A 216 24.84 44.91 -46.75
CA GLN A 216 25.82 44.19 -45.93
C GLN A 216 26.65 43.19 -46.75
N LEU A 217 26.04 42.50 -47.72
CA LEU A 217 26.77 41.61 -48.62
C LEU A 217 27.73 42.38 -49.53
N ALA A 218 27.33 43.56 -50.02
CA ALA A 218 28.20 44.42 -50.81
C ALA A 218 29.38 44.95 -49.97
N GLU A 219 29.13 45.37 -48.73
CA GLU A 219 30.18 45.81 -47.80
C GLU A 219 31.16 44.68 -47.49
N MET A 220 30.68 43.46 -47.22
CA MET A 220 31.55 42.30 -46.99
C MET A 220 32.38 41.94 -48.22
N ARG A 221 31.81 42.04 -49.44
CA ARG A 221 32.57 41.82 -50.69
C ARG A 221 33.70 42.82 -50.83
N ASN A 222 33.45 44.10 -50.55
CA ASN A 222 34.48 45.13 -50.59
C ASN A 222 35.60 44.85 -49.58
N LYS A 223 35.25 44.47 -48.34
CA LYS A 223 36.25 44.11 -47.31
C LYS A 223 37.08 42.88 -47.69
N ILE A 224 36.48 41.90 -48.35
CA ILE A 224 37.20 40.72 -48.85
C ILE A 224 38.18 41.12 -49.94
N GLU A 225 37.78 42.02 -50.85
CA GLU A 225 38.66 42.50 -51.92
C GLU A 225 39.81 43.35 -51.36
N ASP A 226 39.55 44.20 -50.37
CA ASP A 226 40.59 44.99 -49.67
C ASP A 226 41.59 44.08 -48.92
N LEU A 227 41.08 43.03 -48.25
CA LEU A 227 41.93 42.04 -47.58
C LEU A 227 42.75 41.23 -48.58
N LYS A 228 42.18 40.90 -49.74
CA LYS A 228 42.90 40.20 -50.81
C LYS A 228 44.02 41.05 -51.39
N TYR A 229 43.76 42.34 -51.61
CA TYR A 229 44.78 43.31 -52.01
C TYR A 229 45.90 43.42 -50.99
N LEU A 230 45.56 43.53 -49.70
CA LEU A 230 46.54 43.53 -48.61
C LEU A 230 47.39 42.26 -48.57
N VAL A 231 46.79 41.09 -48.75
CA VAL A 231 47.52 39.81 -48.76
C VAL A 231 48.45 39.70 -49.97
N GLU A 232 48.00 40.11 -51.16
CA GLU A 232 48.82 40.12 -52.37
C GLU A 232 50.01 41.10 -52.27
N VAL A 233 49.83 42.25 -51.60
CA VAL A 233 50.91 43.22 -51.32
C VAL A 233 51.90 42.71 -50.26
N THR A 234 51.43 41.92 -49.29
CA THR A 234 52.25 41.50 -48.14
C THR A 234 53.09 40.22 -48.40
N ILE A 235 52.74 39.42 -49.41
CA ILE A 235 53.48 38.17 -49.76
C ILE A 235 54.79 38.45 -50.54
N GLY A 236 55.09 39.72 -50.87
CA GLY A 236 56.33 40.13 -51.54
C GLY A 236 57.61 40.17 -50.68
N PHE A 237 57.58 39.89 -49.37
CA PHE A 237 58.78 39.92 -48.53
C PHE A 237 58.96 38.70 -47.61
N SER A 238 60.21 38.24 -47.62
CA SER A 238 60.84 37.05 -47.02
C SER A 238 60.54 36.77 -45.54
N PRO A 239 60.59 35.50 -45.07
CA PRO A 239 60.08 35.11 -43.75
C PRO A 239 61.15 35.17 -42.68
N SER A 240 60.83 35.81 -41.55
CA SER A 240 61.60 35.65 -40.32
C SER A 240 60.78 36.07 -39.10
N SER A 241 60.83 35.19 -38.10
CA SER A 241 60.55 35.41 -36.67
C SER A 241 59.12 35.25 -36.12
N LYS A 242 59.01 34.18 -35.33
CA LYS A 242 58.29 33.96 -34.07
C LYS A 242 57.71 35.23 -33.40
N SER A 243 56.50 35.10 -32.83
CA SER A 243 56.23 35.25 -31.38
C SER A 243 54.80 35.75 -31.08
N THR A 244 54.07 34.94 -30.31
CA THR A 244 53.16 35.32 -29.21
C THR A 244 52.09 36.40 -29.43
N ARG A 245 50.81 36.00 -29.32
CA ARG A 245 49.83 36.81 -28.58
C ARG A 245 48.77 35.97 -27.87
N GLN A 246 48.75 36.22 -26.58
CA GLN A 246 47.87 35.75 -25.53
C GLN A 246 46.66 36.67 -25.42
N HIS A 247 45.58 36.14 -24.83
CA HIS A 247 44.47 36.83 -24.16
C HIS A 247 43.51 37.68 -25.00
N ILE A 248 42.24 37.28 -25.01
CA ILE A 248 41.17 37.82 -24.15
C ILE A 248 39.92 36.95 -24.38
N SER A 249 39.44 36.28 -23.34
CA SER A 249 38.01 35.95 -23.25
C SER A 249 37.66 35.78 -21.78
N GLN A 250 37.24 36.89 -21.18
CA GLN A 250 36.62 36.95 -19.87
C GLN A 250 35.10 36.74 -20.02
N SER A 251 34.58 35.89 -19.13
CA SER A 251 33.40 36.15 -18.31
C SER A 251 32.05 36.29 -19.01
N VAL A 252 31.34 35.16 -19.09
CA VAL A 252 29.89 35.12 -18.89
C VAL A 252 29.63 34.18 -17.70
N HIS A 253 29.33 34.76 -16.54
CA HIS A 253 28.79 34.00 -15.41
C HIS A 253 27.38 33.52 -15.78
N ARG A 254 27.32 32.24 -16.17
CA ARG A 254 26.09 31.49 -16.31
C ARG A 254 25.58 31.20 -14.90
N ILE A 255 24.47 31.83 -14.53
CA ILE A 255 23.63 31.34 -13.43
C ILE A 255 22.97 30.08 -13.97
N ASP A 256 23.69 28.96 -13.91
CA ASP A 256 23.11 27.65 -14.11
C ASP A 256 22.20 27.40 -12.92
N ALA A 257 20.89 27.54 -13.15
CA ALA A 257 19.87 26.95 -12.29
C ALA A 257 20.31 25.51 -12.03
N MET A 258 20.61 25.17 -10.77
CA MET A 258 21.12 23.87 -10.38
C MET A 258 20.15 22.79 -10.86
N ALA A 259 20.46 22.21 -12.03
CA ALA A 259 19.68 21.16 -12.63
C ALA A 259 19.81 19.96 -11.71
N TYR A 260 18.80 19.82 -10.90
CA TYR A 260 18.69 18.82 -9.88
C TYR A 260 18.76 17.41 -10.56
N GLU A 261 19.91 16.70 -10.48
CA GLU A 261 20.10 15.26 -10.82
C GLU A 261 18.92 14.34 -10.43
N SER A 262 18.30 13.67 -11.39
CA SER A 262 17.22 12.71 -11.12
C SER A 262 17.71 11.49 -10.31
N PRO A 263 16.82 10.76 -9.59
CA PRO A 263 17.16 9.47 -8.98
C PRO A 263 17.87 8.53 -9.98
N PRO A 264 18.77 7.63 -9.51
CA PRO A 264 19.54 6.78 -10.40
C PRO A 264 18.61 5.95 -11.29
N LYS A 265 18.84 6.01 -12.60
CA LYS A 265 18.21 5.09 -13.54
C LYS A 265 18.67 3.66 -13.23
N PRO A 266 17.90 2.63 -13.60
CA PRO A 266 18.39 1.25 -13.49
C PRO A 266 19.75 1.05 -14.16
N GLY A 267 20.59 0.20 -13.57
CA GLY A 267 21.94 -0.07 -14.06
C GLY A 267 22.91 -0.45 -12.93
N THR A 268 24.18 -0.59 -13.28
CA THR A 268 25.24 -0.97 -12.34
C THR A 268 25.98 0.27 -11.82
N TYR A 269 26.17 0.34 -10.50
CA TYR A 269 26.72 1.49 -9.80
C TYR A 269 27.74 1.07 -8.73
N TYR A 270 28.67 1.97 -8.43
CA TYR A 270 29.24 2.07 -7.09
C TYR A 270 28.33 2.95 -6.22
N ILE A 271 28.11 2.53 -4.97
CA ILE A 271 27.36 3.33 -3.99
C ILE A 271 28.37 3.90 -2.99
N LYS A 272 28.74 5.17 -3.17
CA LYS A 272 29.79 5.86 -2.41
C LYS A 272 29.24 6.60 -1.20
N SER A 273 29.91 6.52 -0.07
CA SER A 273 29.56 7.36 1.09
C SER A 273 29.99 8.81 0.83
N VAL A 274 29.16 9.77 1.24
CA VAL A 274 29.57 11.19 1.26
C VAL A 274 30.46 11.50 2.46
N ALA A 275 30.21 10.87 3.62
CA ALA A 275 31.08 11.00 4.80
C ALA A 275 32.47 10.37 4.62
N ALA A 276 32.56 9.28 3.85
CA ALA A 276 33.82 8.61 3.49
C ALA A 276 33.95 8.47 1.95
N PRO A 277 34.34 9.52 1.21
CA PRO A 277 34.26 9.58 -0.25
C PRO A 277 35.07 8.53 -1.02
N LYS A 278 36.08 7.94 -0.38
CA LYS A 278 36.90 6.87 -0.95
C LYS A 278 36.26 5.50 -0.79
N ASN A 279 35.23 5.39 0.05
CA ASN A 279 34.62 4.12 0.40
C ASN A 279 33.29 3.90 -0.31
N VAL A 280 33.07 2.66 -0.70
CA VAL A 280 31.88 2.15 -1.38
C VAL A 280 31.24 1.05 -0.54
N ILE A 281 29.94 0.82 -0.75
CA ILE A 281 29.25 -0.34 -0.18
C ILE A 281 29.79 -1.61 -0.85
N GLU A 282 30.19 -2.58 -0.05
CA GLU A 282 30.77 -3.86 -0.47
C GLU A 282 30.09 -5.02 0.25
N VAL A 283 29.90 -6.15 -0.45
CA VAL A 283 29.63 -7.45 0.19
C VAL A 283 30.95 -8.17 0.45
N HIS A 284 31.17 -8.55 1.70
CA HIS A 284 32.42 -9.18 2.12
C HIS A 284 32.57 -10.58 1.51
N ASP A 285 33.71 -10.88 0.88
CA ASP A 285 33.90 -12.12 0.12
C ASP A 285 33.83 -13.40 0.98
N PHE A 286 34.26 -13.32 2.24
CA PHE A 286 34.21 -14.45 3.17
C PHE A 286 32.89 -14.57 3.93
N ASN A 287 32.00 -13.58 3.82
CA ASN A 287 30.70 -13.58 4.48
C ASN A 287 29.71 -12.77 3.64
N GLN A 288 28.98 -13.48 2.77
CA GLN A 288 28.04 -12.87 1.82
C GLN A 288 26.82 -12.23 2.49
N GLU A 289 26.59 -12.47 3.78
CA GLU A 289 25.54 -11.79 4.55
C GLU A 289 25.96 -10.41 5.07
N ARG A 290 27.27 -10.12 5.01
CA ARG A 290 27.85 -8.91 5.59
C ARG A 290 28.11 -7.87 4.50
N ALA A 291 27.34 -6.79 4.55
CA ALA A 291 27.59 -5.56 3.78
C ALA A 291 28.33 -4.54 4.66
N VAL A 292 29.38 -3.92 4.11
CA VAL A 292 30.22 -2.93 4.81
C VAL A 292 30.60 -1.78 3.88
N CYS A 293 31.16 -0.71 4.44
CA CYS A 293 31.78 0.36 3.67
C CYS A 293 33.30 0.18 3.65
N SER A 294 33.88 0.07 2.45
CA SER A 294 35.30 -0.23 2.24
C SER A 294 35.88 0.63 1.11
N PRO A 295 37.20 0.89 1.09
CA PRO A 295 37.84 1.64 0.00
C PRO A 295 37.53 1.04 -1.36
N GLN A 296 37.17 1.91 -2.32
CA GLN A 296 36.98 1.50 -3.70
C GLN A 296 38.30 0.99 -4.27
N THR A 297 38.30 -0.22 -4.81
CA THR A 297 39.48 -0.81 -5.43
C THR A 297 39.81 -0.14 -6.76
N GLU A 298 41.10 -0.02 -7.10
CA GLU A 298 41.53 0.58 -8.37
C GLU A 298 41.03 -0.21 -9.60
N LYS A 299 40.90 -1.53 -9.46
CA LYS A 299 40.25 -2.40 -10.45
C LYS A 299 38.80 -2.63 -10.05
N PRO A 300 37.84 -2.67 -10.99
CA PRO A 300 36.44 -2.90 -10.67
C PRO A 300 36.20 -4.25 -9.98
N ALA A 301 36.11 -4.27 -8.65
CA ALA A 301 35.82 -5.48 -7.90
C ALA A 301 34.30 -5.71 -7.91
N LEU A 302 33.85 -6.84 -8.46
CA LEU A 302 32.42 -7.13 -8.66
C LEU A 302 31.61 -7.13 -7.34
N ASN A 303 32.24 -7.41 -6.20
CA ASN A 303 31.58 -7.38 -4.89
C ASN A 303 31.34 -5.95 -4.36
N GLN A 304 31.95 -4.94 -4.98
CA GLN A 304 31.70 -3.52 -4.72
C GLN A 304 30.69 -2.91 -5.70
N GLN A 305 30.20 -3.69 -6.66
CA GLN A 305 29.27 -3.23 -7.69
C GLN A 305 27.85 -3.68 -7.36
N TRP A 306 26.90 -2.78 -7.60
CA TRP A 306 25.50 -3.01 -7.29
C TRP A 306 24.62 -2.70 -8.50
N TYR A 307 23.82 -3.67 -8.90
CA TYR A 307 22.77 -3.51 -9.89
C TYR A 307 21.51 -2.94 -9.21
N ILE A 308 21.12 -1.74 -9.62
CA ILE A 308 19.93 -1.04 -9.15
C ILE A 308 18.81 -1.33 -10.14
N GLN A 309 17.72 -1.92 -9.64
CA GLN A 309 16.55 -2.30 -10.43
C GLN A 309 15.29 -1.69 -9.83
N ARG A 310 14.35 -1.23 -10.66
CA ARG A 310 13.03 -0.77 -10.17
C ARG A 310 12.25 -1.95 -9.60
N SER A 311 11.57 -1.73 -8.48
CA SER A 311 10.67 -2.71 -7.87
C SER A 311 9.53 -2.01 -7.15
N GLY A 312 8.32 -2.08 -7.71
CA GLY A 312 7.16 -1.34 -7.21
C GLY A 312 7.44 0.17 -7.16
N ARG A 313 7.21 0.80 -5.99
CA ARG A 313 7.47 2.23 -5.76
C ARG A 313 8.95 2.57 -5.50
N GLY A 314 9.83 1.57 -5.34
CA GLY A 314 11.22 1.75 -4.98
C GLY A 314 12.20 0.99 -5.86
N TYR A 315 13.28 0.52 -5.26
CA TYR A 315 14.39 -0.16 -5.89
C TYR A 315 14.79 -1.44 -5.13
N LYS A 316 15.27 -2.42 -5.89
CA LYS A 316 16.10 -3.51 -5.40
C LYS A 316 17.55 -3.18 -5.72
N ILE A 317 18.46 -3.50 -4.80
CA ILE A 317 19.88 -3.21 -4.91
C ILE A 317 20.61 -4.56 -4.78
N LYS A 318 21.02 -5.14 -5.91
CA LYS A 318 21.59 -6.49 -6.00
C LYS A 318 23.10 -6.43 -6.21
N ASN A 319 23.87 -7.16 -5.42
CA ASN A 319 25.30 -7.27 -5.59
C ASN A 319 25.64 -8.03 -6.88
N VAL A 320 26.59 -7.53 -7.67
CA VAL A 320 26.93 -8.12 -8.97
C VAL A 320 27.67 -9.44 -8.82
N LYS A 321 28.61 -9.56 -7.87
CA LYS A 321 29.40 -10.78 -7.69
C LYS A 321 28.60 -11.94 -7.11
N HIS A 322 27.90 -11.66 -6.01
CA HIS A 322 27.30 -12.71 -5.18
C HIS A 322 25.81 -12.92 -5.45
N GLY A 323 25.17 -12.03 -6.22
CA GLY A 323 23.74 -12.13 -6.55
C GLY A 323 22.77 -11.90 -5.38
N VAL A 324 23.28 -11.50 -4.21
CA VAL A 324 22.50 -11.16 -3.01
C VAL A 324 22.00 -9.73 -3.03
N TYR A 325 20.93 -9.44 -2.30
CA TYR A 325 20.30 -8.11 -2.19
C TYR A 325 20.72 -7.41 -0.91
N LEU A 326 20.90 -6.10 -0.98
CA LEU A 326 21.10 -5.25 0.19
C LEU A 326 19.81 -5.26 1.03
N VAL A 327 19.91 -5.68 2.30
CA VAL A 327 18.75 -5.82 3.20
C VAL A 327 19.12 -5.47 4.65
N PRO A 328 18.16 -5.05 5.50
CA PRO A 328 18.37 -5.00 6.93
C PRO A 328 18.51 -6.41 7.52
N HIS A 329 19.43 -6.61 8.47
CA HIS A 329 19.62 -7.88 9.17
C HIS A 329 18.58 -8.08 10.29
N SER A 330 17.29 -7.95 9.95
CA SER A 330 16.16 -8.18 10.85
C SER A 330 14.86 -8.31 10.03
N THR A 331 13.96 -9.19 10.45
CA THR A 331 12.59 -9.28 9.91
C THR A 331 11.69 -8.15 10.42
N GLN A 332 12.09 -7.47 11.50
CA GLN A 332 11.42 -6.30 12.06
C GLN A 332 12.48 -5.19 12.25
N PRO A 333 12.90 -4.54 11.16
CA PRO A 333 13.95 -3.53 11.23
C PRO A 333 13.48 -2.32 12.03
N LYS A 334 14.34 -1.87 12.93
CA LYS A 334 14.22 -0.65 13.75
C LYS A 334 15.52 0.17 13.69
N ALA A 335 15.52 1.39 14.22
CA ALA A 335 16.75 2.16 14.36
C ALA A 335 17.84 1.35 15.09
N GLY A 336 19.06 1.37 14.55
CA GLY A 336 20.20 0.57 14.99
C GLY A 336 20.31 -0.82 14.34
N THR A 337 19.36 -1.23 13.47
CA THR A 337 19.48 -2.50 12.74
C THR A 337 20.63 -2.45 11.76
N VAL A 338 21.54 -3.44 11.80
CA VAL A 338 22.67 -3.54 10.88
C VAL A 338 22.18 -3.80 9.45
N ILE A 339 22.82 -3.19 8.45
CA ILE A 339 22.61 -3.50 7.03
C ILE A 339 23.53 -4.65 6.63
N GLY A 340 22.95 -5.65 5.97
CA GLY A 340 23.65 -6.81 5.43
C GLY A 340 23.27 -7.06 3.98
N ALA A 341 23.48 -8.31 3.55
CA ALA A 341 22.98 -8.80 2.28
C ALA A 341 22.33 -10.17 2.44
N SER A 342 21.39 -10.53 1.57
CA SER A 342 20.68 -11.80 1.61
C SER A 342 20.28 -12.26 0.21
N PRO A 343 20.25 -13.57 -0.10
CA PRO A 343 19.65 -14.05 -1.35
C PRO A 343 18.17 -13.69 -1.44
N ASP A 344 17.49 -13.59 -0.30
CA ASP A 344 16.10 -13.18 -0.24
C ASP A 344 15.99 -11.67 -0.47
N GLN A 345 15.16 -11.32 -1.45
CA GLN A 345 14.75 -9.95 -1.68
C GLN A 345 13.95 -9.52 -0.44
N GLY A 346 14.54 -8.69 0.42
CA GLY A 346 13.90 -8.23 1.65
C GLY A 346 12.44 -7.78 1.40
N GLN A 347 11.60 -7.86 2.43
CA GLN A 347 10.15 -7.69 2.28
C GLN A 347 9.72 -6.34 1.68
N ARG A 348 10.60 -5.33 1.67
CA ARG A 348 10.33 -3.96 1.23
C ARG A 348 11.38 -3.48 0.24
N ALA A 349 10.94 -2.67 -0.72
CA ALA A 349 11.84 -1.97 -1.65
C ALA A 349 12.52 -0.76 -0.98
N TRP A 350 13.70 -0.40 -1.48
CA TRP A 350 14.43 0.80 -1.06
C TRP A 350 13.90 2.05 -1.78
N LEU A 351 13.65 3.13 -1.06
CA LEU A 351 13.36 4.43 -1.65
C LEU A 351 14.66 5.23 -1.74
N ILE A 352 15.05 5.60 -2.96
CA ILE A 352 16.24 6.45 -3.18
C ILE A 352 15.74 7.87 -3.39
N MET A 353 15.92 8.70 -2.37
CA MET A 353 15.45 10.09 -2.37
C MET A 353 16.61 11.04 -2.55
N ARG A 354 16.35 12.09 -3.30
CA ARG A 354 17.36 13.06 -3.69
C ARG A 354 17.52 14.14 -2.61
N THR A 355 18.76 14.59 -2.39
CA THR A 355 19.12 15.64 -1.43
C THR A 355 20.04 16.68 -2.09
N HIS A 356 20.53 17.64 -1.30
CA HIS A 356 21.48 18.66 -1.76
C HIS A 356 22.91 18.10 -1.96
N GLU A 357 23.30 17.06 -1.22
CA GLU A 357 24.68 16.51 -1.20
C GLU A 357 24.80 15.07 -1.74
N GLY A 358 23.71 14.53 -2.30
CA GLY A 358 23.64 13.17 -2.84
C GLY A 358 22.24 12.61 -2.68
N PHE A 359 22.15 11.36 -2.25
CA PHE A 359 20.89 10.64 -2.07
C PHE A 359 20.80 10.03 -0.68
N THR A 360 19.58 9.86 -0.18
CA THR A 360 19.28 8.97 0.93
C THR A 360 18.78 7.63 0.39
N ILE A 361 18.99 6.57 1.16
CA ILE A 361 18.53 5.22 0.83
C ILE A 361 17.65 4.76 1.99
N GLN A 362 16.34 4.92 1.83
CA GLN A 362 15.34 4.66 2.87
C GLN A 362 14.76 3.25 2.73
N TYR A 363 14.56 2.55 3.84
CA TYR A 363 13.92 1.24 3.86
C TYR A 363 12.41 1.38 4.07
N GLY A 364 11.61 1.06 3.04
CA GLY A 364 10.15 1.19 3.12
C GLY A 364 9.66 2.62 3.42
N GLU A 365 8.56 2.73 4.18
CA GLU A 365 7.92 4.01 4.55
C GLU A 365 8.17 4.39 6.04
N ASP A 366 9.03 3.67 6.76
CA ASP A 366 9.18 3.78 8.22
C ASP A 366 10.11 4.91 8.69
N ASN A 367 10.45 5.86 7.82
CA ASN A 367 11.42 6.94 8.12
C ASN A 367 12.78 6.44 8.65
N LEU A 368 13.26 5.30 8.13
CA LEU A 368 14.59 4.76 8.44
C LEU A 368 15.47 4.73 7.19
N GLU A 369 16.68 5.28 7.26
CA GLU A 369 17.63 5.34 6.15
C GLU A 369 18.97 4.69 6.48
N ILE A 370 19.71 4.31 5.45
CA ILE A 370 21.06 3.75 5.60
C ILE A 370 22.01 4.86 6.10
N ASP A 371 22.55 4.64 7.28
CA ASP A 371 23.59 5.41 7.94
C ASP A 371 24.92 4.64 7.92
N LEU A 372 26.00 5.31 7.52
CA LEU A 372 27.35 4.84 7.78
C LEU A 372 27.67 5.11 9.25
N HIS A 373 27.95 4.06 10.04
CA HIS A 373 28.08 4.18 11.50
C HIS A 373 29.06 5.28 11.92
N TYR A 374 28.51 6.33 12.55
CA TYR A 374 29.21 7.56 12.97
C TYR A 374 29.94 8.33 11.85
N GLY A 375 29.66 8.02 10.58
CA GLY A 375 30.36 8.60 9.43
C GLY A 375 31.86 8.28 9.39
N ILE A 376 32.32 7.25 10.10
CA ILE A 376 33.75 6.97 10.25
C ILE A 376 34.30 6.39 8.94
N ASP A 377 35.33 7.04 8.39
CA ASP A 377 36.13 6.57 7.26
C ASP A 377 37.12 5.48 7.73
N LYS A 378 36.59 4.28 8.01
CA LYS A 378 37.36 3.10 8.38
C LYS A 378 36.95 1.93 7.49
N VAL A 379 37.95 1.17 7.03
CA VAL A 379 37.74 -0.03 6.22
C VAL A 379 36.84 -1.02 6.96
N GLY A 380 35.80 -1.49 6.27
CA GLY A 380 34.86 -2.47 6.81
C GLY A 380 33.89 -1.89 7.85
N ASN A 381 33.76 -0.57 7.92
CA ASN A 381 32.81 0.07 8.85
C ASN A 381 31.37 -0.40 8.53
N ALA A 382 30.61 -0.64 9.59
CA ALA A 382 29.24 -1.13 9.47
C ALA A 382 28.30 0.00 9.04
N MET A 383 27.17 -0.40 8.45
CA MET A 383 26.06 0.50 8.16
C MET A 383 24.85 0.05 8.96
N HIS A 384 24.00 0.99 9.37
CA HIS A 384 22.80 0.71 10.13
C HIS A 384 21.60 1.43 9.50
N LEU A 385 20.40 0.96 9.82
CA LEU A 385 19.21 1.80 9.70
C LEU A 385 19.18 2.79 10.85
N TRP A 386 18.99 4.06 10.53
CA TRP A 386 18.84 5.11 11.52
C TRP A 386 17.71 6.07 11.12
N GLY A 387 17.21 6.85 12.09
CA GLY A 387 16.20 7.86 11.81
C GLY A 387 16.70 8.89 10.78
N ILE A 388 15.80 9.42 9.96
CA ILE A 388 16.14 10.40 8.92
C ILE A 388 16.88 11.59 9.54
N ALA A 389 18.06 11.88 9.02
CA ALA A 389 18.89 13.01 9.44
C ALA A 389 19.26 13.85 8.20
N PRO A 390 18.41 14.82 7.79
CA PRO A 390 18.46 15.49 6.49
C PRO A 390 19.73 16.34 6.25
N GLN A 391 20.55 16.57 7.26
CA GLN A 391 21.79 17.36 7.17
C GLN A 391 23.09 16.57 7.44
N HIS A 392 23.01 15.26 7.71
CA HIS A 392 24.19 14.49 8.11
C HIS A 392 24.78 13.73 6.92
N SER A 393 26.05 13.97 6.62
CA SER A 393 26.77 13.32 5.51
C SER A 393 26.89 11.80 5.66
N CYS A 394 26.79 11.26 6.88
CA CYS A 394 26.80 9.81 7.13
C CYS A 394 25.54 9.09 6.62
N HIS A 395 24.47 9.83 6.32
CA HIS A 395 23.25 9.33 5.70
C HIS A 395 23.19 9.61 4.19
N ARG A 396 24.29 10.08 3.58
CA ARG A 396 24.32 10.53 2.19
C ARG A 396 25.19 9.62 1.34
N TRP A 397 24.63 9.26 0.19
CA TRP A 397 25.21 8.33 -0.75
C TRP A 397 25.25 8.92 -2.16
N LYS A 398 26.32 8.64 -2.91
CA LYS A 398 26.46 8.99 -4.32
C LYS A 398 26.43 7.71 -5.16
N PHE A 399 25.74 7.77 -6.29
CA PHE A 399 25.64 6.65 -7.23
C PHE A 399 26.52 6.92 -8.45
N GLU A 400 27.68 6.28 -8.50
CA GLU A 400 28.60 6.41 -9.63
C GLU A 400 28.33 5.31 -10.65
N LYS A 401 27.78 5.68 -11.80
CA LYS A 401 27.38 4.72 -12.84
C LYS A 401 28.61 4.07 -13.47
N ILE A 402 28.66 2.74 -13.42
CA ILE A 402 29.70 1.96 -14.07
C ILE A 402 29.33 1.85 -15.54
N ARG A 403 30.10 2.50 -16.41
CA ARG A 403 29.99 2.32 -17.85
C ARG A 403 30.73 1.02 -18.18
N LEU A 404 30.00 -0.03 -18.50
CA LEU A 404 30.60 -1.20 -19.14
C LEU A 404 31.32 -0.68 -20.39
N ALA A 405 32.63 -0.90 -20.47
CA ALA A 405 33.38 -0.55 -21.66
C ALA A 405 32.73 -1.28 -22.83
N THR A 406 32.12 -0.54 -23.75
CA THR A 406 31.57 -1.08 -24.97
C THR A 406 32.66 -1.92 -25.63
N PRO A 407 32.43 -3.21 -25.94
CA PRO A 407 33.46 -4.02 -26.58
C PRO A 407 33.77 -3.40 -27.93
N ILE A 408 34.99 -2.86 -28.05
CA ILE A 408 35.54 -2.42 -29.32
C ILE A 408 35.77 -3.71 -30.13
N SER A 409 34.83 -4.06 -31.01
CA SER A 409 35.19 -4.81 -32.22
C SER A 409 35.94 -3.85 -33.15
N PRO A 410 36.99 -4.28 -33.90
CA PRO A 410 36.93 -5.50 -34.71
C PRO A 410 38.21 -6.35 -34.75
N VAL A 411 38.03 -7.60 -35.20
CA VAL A 411 38.79 -8.32 -36.25
C VAL A 411 38.84 -9.82 -35.92
N SER A 412 38.38 -10.57 -36.92
CA SER A 412 38.43 -12.02 -37.08
C SER A 412 39.72 -12.69 -36.58
N SER A 413 39.60 -13.77 -35.80
CA SER A 413 39.81 -15.13 -36.31
C SER A 413 39.81 -16.17 -35.18
N LEU A 414 38.98 -17.18 -35.40
CA LEU A 414 39.17 -18.61 -35.11
C LEU A 414 39.64 -19.07 -33.72
N ALA A 415 38.71 -19.82 -33.13
CA ALA A 415 38.89 -21.06 -32.39
C ALA A 415 39.05 -20.96 -30.86
N ASP A 416 37.93 -21.30 -30.22
CA ASP A 416 37.84 -22.40 -29.27
C ASP A 416 38.22 -22.09 -27.81
N ARG A 417 37.21 -21.67 -27.04
CA ARG A 417 36.91 -22.23 -25.71
C ARG A 417 35.58 -21.71 -25.19
N SER A 418 34.64 -22.63 -25.00
CA SER A 418 33.35 -22.44 -24.37
C SER A 418 33.50 -21.99 -22.91
N TYR A 419 33.24 -20.72 -22.64
CA TYR A 419 32.73 -20.25 -21.35
C TYR A 419 31.36 -19.65 -21.64
N SER A 420 30.30 -20.26 -21.12
CA SER A 420 28.94 -19.76 -21.27
C SER A 420 28.77 -18.48 -20.45
N ASP A 421 28.92 -17.34 -21.13
CA ASP A 421 28.34 -16.06 -20.71
C ASP A 421 26.83 -16.12 -20.93
N ASP A 422 26.14 -16.84 -20.05
CA ASP A 422 24.70 -16.73 -19.86
C ASP A 422 24.44 -15.85 -18.64
N VAL A 423 24.83 -14.57 -18.76
CA VAL A 423 24.21 -13.52 -17.94
C VAL A 423 23.03 -13.06 -18.78
N GLY A 424 21.88 -13.72 -18.57
CA GLY A 424 20.61 -13.44 -19.23
C GLY A 424 20.30 -11.95 -19.22
N GLY A 425 20.73 -11.27 -20.27
CA GLY A 425 20.28 -9.95 -20.63
C GLY A 425 18.94 -10.15 -21.29
N GLU A 426 17.87 -10.13 -20.49
CA GLU A 426 16.57 -9.74 -21.02
C GLU A 426 16.82 -8.41 -21.75
N GLU A 427 16.71 -8.44 -23.09
CA GLU A 427 16.72 -7.25 -23.91
C GLU A 427 15.81 -6.25 -23.23
N GLY A 428 16.38 -5.15 -22.76
CA GLY A 428 15.67 -4.19 -21.95
C GLY A 428 14.49 -3.68 -22.74
N GLU A 429 13.30 -4.18 -22.40
CA GLU A 429 12.00 -3.79 -22.94
C GLU A 429 12.03 -2.28 -23.14
N THR A 430 12.00 -1.85 -24.41
CA THR A 430 12.15 -0.44 -24.75
C THR A 430 10.97 0.33 -24.16
N ILE A 431 11.09 1.66 -24.04
CA ILE A 431 9.97 2.45 -23.52
C ILE A 431 8.75 2.26 -24.43
N GLU A 432 8.99 2.10 -25.73
CA GLU A 432 8.02 1.80 -26.76
C GLU A 432 7.35 0.44 -26.53
N ASP A 433 8.12 -0.61 -26.23
CA ASP A 433 7.58 -1.95 -25.90
C ASP A 433 6.73 -1.92 -24.62
N ARG A 434 7.15 -1.17 -23.60
CA ARG A 434 6.38 -0.98 -22.36
C ARG A 434 5.10 -0.19 -22.58
N VAL A 435 5.13 0.82 -23.45
CA VAL A 435 3.93 1.59 -23.84
C VAL A 435 2.97 0.71 -24.62
N ALA A 436 3.46 -0.13 -25.53
CA ALA A 436 2.66 -1.10 -26.26
C ALA A 436 2.02 -2.13 -25.31
N ALA A 437 2.82 -2.73 -24.41
CA ALA A 437 2.33 -3.70 -23.43
C ALA A 437 1.29 -3.09 -22.48
N LEU A 438 1.48 -1.85 -22.02
CA LEU A 438 0.49 -1.14 -21.21
C LEU A 438 -0.77 -0.78 -22.01
N SER A 439 -0.63 -0.44 -23.28
CA SER A 439 -1.77 -0.17 -24.17
C SER A 439 -2.61 -1.44 -24.38
N ASP A 440 -1.97 -2.59 -24.61
CA ASP A 440 -2.62 -3.89 -24.74
C ASP A 440 -3.30 -4.31 -23.42
N GLN A 441 -2.65 -4.08 -22.29
CA GLN A 441 -3.22 -4.36 -20.97
C GLN A 441 -4.45 -3.46 -20.70
N LEU A 442 -4.39 -2.18 -21.07
CA LEU A 442 -5.51 -1.26 -20.94
C LEU A 442 -6.68 -1.70 -21.82
N GLN A 443 -6.41 -2.09 -23.07
CA GLN A 443 -7.42 -2.59 -23.99
C GLN A 443 -8.08 -3.87 -23.45
N LYS A 444 -7.29 -4.78 -22.87
CA LYS A 444 -7.81 -5.99 -22.23
C LYS A 444 -8.69 -5.67 -21.03
N MET A 445 -8.30 -4.71 -20.19
CA MET A 445 -9.13 -4.27 -19.06
C MET A 445 -10.43 -3.61 -19.52
N VAL A 446 -10.41 -2.81 -20.58
CA VAL A 446 -11.62 -2.19 -21.15
C VAL A 446 -12.60 -3.27 -21.63
N VAL A 447 -12.10 -4.32 -22.29
CA VAL A 447 -12.94 -5.47 -22.71
C VAL A 447 -13.50 -6.23 -21.50
N GLU A 448 -12.69 -6.44 -20.45
CA GLU A 448 -13.13 -7.12 -19.23
C GLU A 448 -14.21 -6.31 -18.48
N VAL A 449 -14.04 -4.99 -18.37
CA VAL A 449 -15.04 -4.10 -17.77
C VAL A 449 -16.33 -4.13 -18.57
N ALA A 450 -16.26 -4.01 -19.90
CA ALA A 450 -17.45 -4.11 -20.74
C ALA A 450 -18.17 -5.47 -20.63
N ALA A 451 -17.43 -6.57 -20.42
CA ALA A 451 -18.01 -7.88 -20.17
C ALA A 451 -18.71 -7.96 -18.79
N LYS A 452 -18.10 -7.37 -17.75
CA LYS A 452 -18.69 -7.28 -16.41
C LYS A 452 -19.95 -6.41 -16.40
N ASP A 453 -19.96 -5.30 -17.12
CA ASP A 453 -21.14 -4.43 -17.24
C ASP A 453 -22.30 -5.15 -17.92
N ARG A 454 -22.03 -5.94 -18.97
CA ARG A 454 -23.06 -6.79 -19.61
C ARG A 454 -23.60 -7.84 -18.66
N LEU A 455 -22.73 -8.48 -17.87
CA LEU A 455 -23.14 -9.47 -16.88
C LEU A 455 -23.99 -8.84 -15.78
N LEU A 456 -23.63 -7.64 -15.32
CA LEU A 456 -24.38 -6.90 -14.31
C LEU A 456 -25.78 -6.53 -14.84
N ALA A 457 -25.87 -6.02 -16.07
CA ALA A 457 -27.15 -5.71 -16.71
C ALA A 457 -28.04 -6.96 -16.88
N GLN A 458 -27.44 -8.11 -17.22
CA GLN A 458 -28.17 -9.38 -17.27
C GLN A 458 -28.70 -9.78 -15.89
N LYS A 459 -27.88 -9.67 -14.84
CA LYS A 459 -28.29 -10.01 -13.46
C LYS A 459 -29.38 -9.08 -12.94
N GLU A 460 -29.32 -7.81 -13.29
CA GLU A 460 -30.37 -6.84 -12.96
C GLU A 460 -31.70 -7.21 -13.64
N HIS A 461 -31.67 -7.57 -14.93
CA HIS A 461 -32.85 -8.05 -15.65
C HIS A 461 -33.43 -9.34 -15.03
N GLU A 462 -32.59 -10.34 -14.72
CA GLU A 462 -33.01 -11.57 -14.03
C GLU A 462 -33.67 -11.27 -12.68
N LEU A 463 -33.13 -10.32 -11.91
CA LEU A 463 -33.69 -9.91 -10.63
C LEU A 463 -35.05 -9.22 -10.80
N GLN A 464 -35.20 -8.36 -11.80
CA GLN A 464 -36.48 -7.70 -12.11
C GLN A 464 -37.57 -8.71 -12.50
N GLU A 465 -37.25 -9.69 -13.34
CA GLU A 465 -38.17 -10.79 -13.70
C GLU A 465 -38.54 -11.64 -12.48
N ALA A 466 -37.56 -12.00 -11.63
CA ALA A 466 -37.82 -12.75 -10.40
C ALA A 466 -38.73 -11.97 -9.42
N LEU A 467 -38.54 -10.65 -9.30
CA LEU A 467 -39.39 -9.78 -8.48
C LEU A 467 -40.81 -9.67 -9.06
N LYS A 468 -40.95 -9.59 -10.39
CA LYS A 468 -42.25 -9.58 -11.06
C LYS A 468 -43.01 -10.89 -10.82
N ALA A 469 -42.35 -12.04 -11.04
CA ALA A 469 -42.92 -13.35 -10.74
C ALA A 469 -43.34 -13.48 -9.26
N ARG A 470 -42.51 -12.98 -8.32
CA ARG A 470 -42.85 -12.95 -6.89
C ARG A 470 -43.97 -11.99 -6.52
N ARG A 471 -44.27 -10.96 -7.32
CA ARG A 471 -45.44 -10.08 -7.09
C ARG A 471 -46.72 -10.69 -7.64
N GLU A 472 -46.65 -11.45 -8.73
CA GLU A 472 -47.83 -12.07 -9.35
C GLU A 472 -48.33 -13.31 -8.58
N VAL A 473 -47.44 -14.09 -7.96
CA VAL A 473 -47.81 -15.31 -7.22
C VAL A 473 -48.68 -15.02 -5.97
N PRO A 474 -48.34 -14.05 -5.09
CA PRO A 474 -49.18 -13.72 -3.94
C PRO A 474 -50.54 -13.16 -4.33
N VAL A 475 -50.61 -12.37 -5.41
CA VAL A 475 -51.87 -11.75 -5.84
C VAL A 475 -52.86 -12.81 -6.32
N LYS A 476 -52.44 -13.77 -7.14
CA LYS A 476 -53.34 -14.86 -7.60
C LYS A 476 -53.80 -15.78 -6.47
N VAL A 477 -52.92 -16.05 -5.50
CA VAL A 477 -53.28 -16.84 -4.30
C VAL A 477 -54.29 -16.08 -3.43
N ILE A 478 -54.06 -14.79 -3.22
CA ILE A 478 -54.98 -13.91 -2.46
C ILE A 478 -56.33 -13.77 -3.18
N GLU A 479 -56.35 -13.60 -4.50
CA GLU A 479 -57.58 -13.54 -5.30
C GLU A 479 -58.37 -14.85 -5.20
N THR A 480 -57.71 -15.99 -5.31
CA THR A 480 -58.35 -17.32 -5.18
C THR A 480 -58.95 -17.49 -3.79
N GLN A 481 -58.21 -17.14 -2.73
CA GLN A 481 -58.69 -17.19 -1.34
C GLN A 481 -59.88 -16.24 -1.11
N LEU A 482 -59.86 -15.04 -1.73
CA LEU A 482 -60.96 -14.09 -1.70
C LEU A 482 -62.21 -14.64 -2.38
N THR A 483 -62.07 -15.30 -3.54
CA THR A 483 -63.20 -15.93 -4.23
C THR A 483 -63.81 -17.06 -3.39
N GLU A 484 -62.97 -17.91 -2.78
CA GLU A 484 -63.44 -18.99 -1.89
C GLU A 484 -64.18 -18.45 -0.67
N LEU A 485 -63.65 -17.37 -0.06
CA LEU A 485 -64.31 -16.69 1.06
C LEU A 485 -65.66 -16.11 0.66
N ARG A 486 -65.77 -15.47 -0.50
CA ARG A 486 -67.05 -14.93 -1.02
C ARG A 486 -68.08 -16.03 -1.21
N GLN A 487 -67.68 -17.17 -1.78
CA GLN A 487 -68.58 -18.31 -1.98
C GLN A 487 -69.06 -18.92 -0.65
N LYS A 488 -68.19 -18.98 0.36
CA LYS A 488 -68.57 -19.41 1.71
C LYS A 488 -69.56 -18.46 2.37
N ILE A 489 -69.35 -17.14 2.23
CA ILE A 489 -70.27 -16.12 2.74
C ILE A 489 -71.64 -16.28 2.08
N GLU A 490 -71.71 -16.40 0.76
CA GLU A 490 -72.96 -16.58 0.03
C GLU A 490 -73.70 -17.86 0.45
N THR A 491 -72.97 -18.95 0.67
CA THR A 491 -73.54 -20.21 1.18
C THR A 491 -74.14 -20.03 2.59
N LEU A 492 -73.44 -19.32 3.47
CA LEU A 492 -73.92 -19.01 4.82
C LEU A 492 -75.16 -18.10 4.79
N GLU A 493 -75.18 -17.10 3.92
CA GLU A 493 -76.34 -16.22 3.74
C GLU A 493 -77.58 -16.99 3.27
N CYS A 494 -77.41 -17.95 2.35
CA CYS A 494 -78.47 -18.86 1.92
C CYS A 494 -78.99 -19.74 3.08
N LEU A 495 -78.10 -20.28 3.90
CA LEU A 495 -78.46 -21.06 5.09
C LEU A 495 -79.27 -20.21 6.08
N VAL A 496 -78.80 -19.01 6.40
CA VAL A 496 -79.51 -18.09 7.32
C VAL A 496 -80.90 -17.77 6.80
N LYS A 497 -81.07 -17.44 5.51
CA LYS A 497 -82.39 -17.22 4.90
C LYS A 497 -83.30 -18.44 5.02
N SER A 498 -82.77 -19.65 4.84
CA SER A 498 -83.55 -20.89 4.97
C SER A 498 -84.05 -21.13 6.39
N TYR A 499 -83.22 -20.81 7.41
CA TYR A 499 -83.62 -20.89 8.82
C TYR A 499 -84.66 -19.83 9.20
N SER A 500 -84.51 -18.60 8.72
CA SER A 500 -85.51 -17.55 8.95
C SER A 500 -86.88 -17.92 8.38
N ASN A 501 -86.93 -18.55 7.20
CA ASN A 501 -88.18 -18.98 6.58
C ASN A 501 -88.82 -20.21 7.28
N GLN A 502 -88.04 -21.04 7.97
CA GLN A 502 -88.59 -22.15 8.78
C GLN A 502 -89.18 -21.68 10.11
N ALA A 503 -88.67 -20.58 10.68
CA ALA A 503 -89.16 -20.02 11.94
C ALA A 503 -90.56 -19.39 11.82
N GLU A 504 -91.02 -19.09 10.59
CA GLU A 504 -92.35 -18.51 10.33
C GLU A 504 -93.43 -19.54 10.02
N GLN A 505 -93.17 -20.86 10.12
CA GLN A 505 -94.26 -21.83 10.08
C GLN A 505 -95.00 -21.83 11.43
N PRO A 506 -96.28 -21.41 11.48
CA PRO A 506 -97.04 -21.46 12.71
C PRO A 506 -97.28 -22.93 13.08
N ASN A 507 -96.90 -23.28 14.31
CA ASN A 507 -97.27 -24.55 14.95
C ASN A 507 -98.80 -24.61 15.08
N ASN A 508 -99.47 -25.16 14.07
CA ASN A 508 -100.80 -25.72 14.21
C ASN A 508 -100.65 -27.09 14.88
N ILE A 509 -100.56 -27.09 16.21
CA ILE A 509 -100.82 -28.27 17.04
C ILE A 509 -101.92 -27.88 18.02
N SER A 510 -103.00 -28.67 17.96
CA SER A 510 -104.32 -28.52 18.57
C SER A 510 -104.37 -28.32 20.07
#